data_AF-A0A9D8LT00-F1
#
_entry.id   AF-A0A9D8LT00-F1
#
_cell.length_a   1.000
_cell.length_b   1.000
_cell.length_c   1.000
_cell.angle_alpha   90.00
_cell.angle_beta   90.00
_cell.angle_gamma   90.00
#
_symmetry.space_group_name_H-M   'P 1'
#
loop_
_entity.id
_entity.type
_entity.pdbx_description
1 polymer ?
#
loop_
_entity_poly.entity_id
_entity_poly.type
_entity_poly.pdbx_seq_one_letter_code
_entity_poly.pdbx_strand_id
1 'polypeptide(L)' 'MQTIERIRRDIFGLKQSEFAEIAGTSQGTVSRWESGESCPGLDQLQQIRTAAVERGLPWDDALFFDASLPAPKSEAA' A
#
# COMPACT_ATOMS: atom_id res chain seq x y z
N MET A 1 -6.03 -10.93 6.27
CA MET A 1 -5.19 -9.72 6.15
C MET A 1 -5.68 -8.96 4.94
N GLN A 2 -6.04 -7.69 5.14
CA GLN A 2 -6.52 -6.83 4.06
C GLN A 2 -5.35 -6.32 3.20
N THR A 3 -5.62 -5.97 1.95
CA THR A 3 -4.63 -5.54 0.96
C THR A 3 -3.74 -4.40 1.44
N ILE A 4 -4.32 -3.36 2.03
CA ILE A 4 -3.58 -2.19 2.52
C ILE A 4 -2.68 -2.54 3.71
N GLU A 5 -3.11 -3.44 4.59
CA GLU A 5 -2.30 -3.90 5.72
C GLU A 5 -1.02 -4.60 5.22
N ARG A 6 -1.16 -5.46 4.20
CA ARG A 6 -0.02 -6.15 3.56
C ARG A 6 0.92 -5.15 2.91
N ILE A 7 0.41 -4.22 2.10
CA ILE A 7 1.24 -3.19 1.47
C ILE A 7 2.03 -2.41 2.52
N ARG A 8 1.36 -1.95 3.59
CA ARG A 8 2.00 -1.20 4.65
C ARG A 8 3.10 -2.00 5.36
N ARG A 9 2.86 -3.27 5.69
CA ARG A 9 3.79 -4.09 6.47
C ARG A 9 4.90 -4.71 5.61
N ASP A 10 4.54 -5.28 4.48
CA ASP A 10 5.44 -6.11 3.67
C ASP A 10 6.26 -5.27 2.69
N ILE A 11 5.69 -4.18 2.15
CA ILE A 11 6.38 -3.30 1.19
C ILE A 11 7.02 -2.13 1.91
N PHE A 12 6.26 -1.42 2.74
CA PHE A 12 6.73 -0.21 3.40
C PHE A 12 7.39 -0.46 4.76
N GLY A 13 6.98 -1.51 5.49
CA GLY A 13 7.45 -1.76 6.86
C GLY A 13 7.07 -0.68 7.88
N LEU A 14 6.00 0.08 7.63
CA LEU A 14 5.63 1.27 8.40
C LEU A 14 4.49 1.05 9.40
N LYS A 15 4.38 1.92 10.40
CA LYS A 15 3.18 2.02 11.25
C LYS A 15 2.05 2.69 10.48
N GLN A 16 0.81 2.48 10.94
CA GLN A 16 -0.38 3.06 10.27
C GLN A 16 -0.33 4.58 10.19
N SER A 17 0.23 5.28 11.18
CA SER A 17 0.39 6.74 11.16
C SER A 17 1.37 7.21 10.10
N GLU A 18 2.53 6.57 9.98
CA GLU A 18 3.56 6.91 8.98
C GLU A 18 3.05 6.61 7.56
N PHE A 19 2.31 5.52 7.39
CA PHE A 19 1.66 5.21 6.12
C PHE A 19 0.54 6.20 5.78
N ALA A 20 -0.18 6.70 6.78
CA ALA A 20 -1.20 7.71 6.58
C ALA A 20 -0.61 9.04 6.10
N GLU A 21 0.53 9.46 6.66
CA GLU A 21 1.25 10.66 6.21
C GLU A 21 1.65 10.55 4.74
N ILE A 22 2.14 9.39 4.31
CA ILE A 22 2.45 9.10 2.91
C ILE A 22 1.20 9.19 2.02
N ALA A 23 0.10 8.56 2.45
CA ALA A 23 -1.14 8.55 1.69
C ALA A 23 -1.92 9.88 1.77
N GLY A 24 -1.42 10.89 2.47
CA GLY A 24 -2.09 12.18 2.67
C GLY A 24 -3.41 12.06 3.44
N THR A 25 -3.49 11.13 4.40
CA THR A 25 -4.70 10.87 5.19
C THR A 25 -4.41 10.72 6.69
N SER A 26 -5.42 10.33 7.48
CA SER A 26 -5.28 10.08 8.91
C SER A 26 -5.03 8.60 9.23
N GLN A 27 -4.37 8.32 10.36
CA GLN A 27 -4.17 6.95 10.86
C GLN A 27 -5.50 6.19 11.00
N GLY A 28 -6.57 6.87 11.44
CA GLY A 28 -7.90 6.28 11.55
C GLY A 28 -8.48 5.87 10.19
N THR A 29 -8.20 6.63 9.13
CA THR A 29 -8.58 6.27 7.75
C THR A 29 -7.88 4.98 7.31
N VAL A 30 -6.56 4.89 7.56
CA VAL A 30 -5.80 3.67 7.26
C VAL A 30 -6.33 2.47 8.04
N SER A 31 -6.66 2.65 9.32
CA SER A 31 -7.28 1.58 10.11
C SER A 31 -8.58 1.07 9.50
N ARG A 32 -9.42 1.96 8.95
CA ARG A 32 -10.68 1.57 8.28
C ARG A 32 -10.43 0.86 6.95
N TRP A 33 -9.38 1.25 6.22
CA TRP A 33 -8.95 0.50 5.03
C TRP A 33 -8.51 -0.92 5.38
N GLU A 34 -7.78 -1.06 6.49
CA GLU A 34 -7.28 -2.34 6.98
C GLU A 34 -8.36 -3.22 7.63
N SER A 35 -9.48 -2.65 8.07
CA SER A 35 -10.65 -3.41 8.52
C SER A 35 -11.66 -3.69 7.39
N GLY A 36 -11.50 -3.06 6.22
CA GLY A 36 -12.42 -3.18 5.09
C GLY A 36 -13.68 -2.30 5.20
N GLU A 37 -13.72 -1.39 6.18
CA GLU A 37 -14.83 -0.42 6.36
C GLU A 37 -14.84 0.66 5.27
N SER A 38 -13.68 0.96 4.68
CA SER A 38 -13.56 1.90 3.56
C SER A 38 -12.44 1.48 2.62
N CYS A 39 -12.40 2.10 1.43
CA CYS A 39 -11.33 1.91 0.46
C CYS A 39 -10.57 3.23 0.24
N PRO A 40 -9.27 3.19 -0.12
CA PRO A 40 -8.56 4.38 -0.59
C PRO A 40 -9.18 4.87 -1.90
N GLY A 41 -9.22 6.19 -2.09
CA GLY A 41 -9.57 6.81 -3.36
C GLY A 41 -8.34 6.89 -4.29
N LEU A 42 -8.58 7.35 -5.52
CA LEU A 42 -7.54 7.44 -6.55
C LEU A 42 -6.33 8.29 -6.12
N ASP A 43 -6.57 9.42 -5.45
CA ASP A 43 -5.51 10.30 -4.96
C ASP A 43 -4.60 9.57 -3.96
N GLN A 44 -5.18 8.84 -3.01
CA GLN A 44 -4.39 8.10 -2.02
C GLN A 44 -3.62 6.95 -2.66
N LEU A 45 -4.21 6.24 -3.63
CA LEU A 45 -3.51 5.20 -4.39
C LEU A 45 -2.31 5.78 -5.14
N GLN A 46 -2.47 6.96 -5.77
CA GLN A 46 -1.39 7.64 -6.48
C GLN A 46 -0.27 8.10 -5.53
N GLN A 47 -0.61 8.63 -4.35
CA GLN A 47 0.38 9.01 -3.34
C GLN A 47 1.19 7.80 -2.86
N ILE A 48 0.51 6.69 -2.55
CA ILE A 48 1.16 5.45 -2.11
C ILE A 48 2.10 4.92 -3.21
N ARG A 49 1.65 4.88 -4.47
CA ARG A 49 2.49 4.45 -5.60
C ARG A 49 3.73 5.32 -5.75
N THR A 50 3.55 6.64 -5.79
CA THR A 50 4.67 7.59 -5.93
C THR A 50 5.67 7.39 -4.81
N ALA A 51 5.19 7.29 -3.57
CA ALA A 51 6.03 7.08 -2.40
C ALA A 51 6.80 5.76 -2.42
N ALA A 52 6.23 4.69 -2.98
CA ALA A 52 6.93 3.42 -3.16
C ALA A 52 8.06 3.54 -4.19
N VAL A 53 7.77 4.17 -5.34
CA VAL A 53 8.75 4.39 -6.41
C VAL A 53 9.90 5.29 -5.95
N GLU A 54 9.60 6.38 -5.25
CA GLU A 54 10.61 7.30 -4.69
C GLU A 54 11.54 6.63 -3.69
N ARG A 55 11.03 5.64 -2.94
CA ARG A 55 11.81 4.85 -1.98
C ARG A 55 12.55 3.68 -2.63
N GLY A 56 12.37 3.46 -3.93
CA GLY A 56 12.94 2.31 -4.65
C GLY A 56 12.37 0.96 -4.18
N LEU A 57 11.15 0.96 -3.65
CA LEU A 57 10.49 -0.26 -3.18
C LEU A 57 9.97 -1.07 -4.37
N PRO A 58 9.96 -2.42 -4.27
CA PRO A 58 9.35 -3.27 -5.30
C PRO A 58 7.84 -3.02 -5.32
N TRP A 59 7.38 -2.25 -6.30
CA TRP A 59 6.00 -1.82 -6.43
C TRP A 59 5.33 -2.40 -7.68
N ASP A 60 4.09 -2.87 -7.51
CA ASP A 60 3.21 -3.28 -8.60
C ASP A 60 1.79 -2.75 -8.30
N ASP A 61 1.15 -2.10 -9.28
CA ASP A 61 -0.22 -1.58 -9.12
C ASP A 61 -1.24 -2.71 -8.91
N ALA A 62 -0.92 -3.94 -9.34
CA ALA A 62 -1.69 -5.14 -9.04
C ALA A 62 -1.82 -5.41 -7.54
N LEU A 63 -0.89 -4.91 -6.71
CA LEU A 63 -0.95 -5.04 -5.26
C LEU A 63 -2.23 -4.44 -4.67
N PHE A 64 -2.85 -3.44 -5.31
CA PHE A 64 -4.10 -2.86 -4.82
C PHE A 64 -5.33 -3.74 -5.10
N PHE A 65 -5.27 -4.56 -6.14
CA PHE A 65 -6.42 -5.31 -6.64
C PHE A 65 -6.38 -6.79 -6.23
N ASP A 66 -5.22 -7.28 -5.80
CA ASP A 66 -5.04 -8.70 -5.54
C ASP A 66 -4.86 -9.03 -4.05
N ALA A 67 -5.83 -9.73 -3.49
CA ALA A 67 -5.72 -10.28 -2.14
C ALA A 67 -4.75 -11.48 -2.04
N SER A 68 -4.25 -12.01 -3.17
CA SER A 68 -3.57 -13.30 -3.29
C SER A 68 -2.22 -13.31 -4.01
N LEU A 69 -1.73 -12.28 -4.71
CA LEU A 69 -0.50 -12.49 -5.49
C LEU A 69 0.80 -12.47 -4.65
N PRO A 70 1.63 -13.54 -4.73
CA PRO A 70 3.03 -13.49 -4.38
C PRO A 70 3.79 -12.68 -5.45
N ALA A 71 4.89 -12.05 -5.04
CA ALA A 71 5.71 -11.17 -5.87
C ALA A 71 5.95 -11.72 -7.29
N PRO A 72 5.84 -10.91 -8.36
CA PRO A 72 6.45 -11.29 -9.62
C PRO A 72 7.94 -11.44 -9.35
N LYS A 73 8.44 -12.69 -9.42
CA LYS A 73 9.87 -12.96 -9.45
C LYS A 73 10.43 -12.09 -10.58
N SER A 74 11.39 -11.24 -10.22
CA SER A 74 12.31 -10.61 -11.15
C SER A 74 12.73 -11.62 -12.22
N GLU A 75 12.22 -11.45 -13.44
CA GLU A 75 12.77 -12.08 -14.63
C GLU A 75 13.70 -11.03 -15.24
N ALA A 76 14.91 -10.97 -14.70
CA ALA A 76 16.04 -10.40 -15.41
C ALA A 76 16.53 -11.45 -16.42
N ALA A 77 16.36 -11.16 -17.70
CA ALA A 77 17.00 -11.85 -18.82
C ALA A 77 17.50 -10.82 -19.82
#